data_AF-A0A2J4Y3I4-F1
#
_entry.id   AF-A0A2J4Y3I4-F1
#
_cell.length_a   1.000
_cell.length_b   1.000
_cell.length_c   1.000
_cell.angle_alpha   90.00
_cell.angle_beta   90.00
_cell.angle_gamma   90.00
#
_symmetry.space_group_name_H-M   'P 1'
#
loop_
_entity.id
_entity.type
_entity.pdbx_description
1 polymer ?
#
loop_
_entity_poly.entity_id
_entity_poly.type
_entity_poly.pdbx_seq_one_letter_code
_entity_poly.pdbx_strand_id
1 'polypeptide(L)' 'LALLFSHLQKDLGAGNGEVRKLLQEILSALGTGDALAAKYRRQLYSLLY' A
#
# COMPACT_ATOMS: atom_id res chain seq x y z
N LEU A 1 7.69 4.74 -3.50
CA LEU A 1 6.35 4.31 -3.01
C LEU A 1 5.19 4.86 -3.84
N ALA A 2 5.17 6.14 -4.20
CA ALA A 2 4.01 6.75 -4.88
C ALA A 2 3.62 6.09 -6.23
N LEU A 3 4.59 5.68 -7.05
CA LEU A 3 4.31 5.04 -8.36
C LEU A 3 3.63 3.67 -8.23
N LEU A 4 4.08 2.82 -7.30
CA LEU A 4 3.41 1.55 -7.00
C LEU A 4 2.00 1.78 -6.43
N PHE A 5 1.83 2.81 -5.61
CA PHE A 5 0.55 3.13 -5.00
C PHE A 5 -0.46 3.67 -6.03
N SER A 6 -0.03 4.53 -6.97
CA SER A 6 -0.90 5.00 -8.06
C SER A 6 -1.32 3.88 -9.00
N HIS A 7 -0.49 2.86 -9.20
CA HIS A 7 -0.90 1.65 -9.95
C HIS A 7 -1.93 0.84 -9.16
N LEU A 8 -1.70 0.63 -7.87
CA LEU A 8 -2.64 -0.05 -6.95
C LEU A 8 -3.99 0.67 -6.83
N GLN A 9 -3.98 2.00 -6.88
CA GLN A 9 -5.19 2.82 -6.79
C GLN A 9 -6.04 2.75 -8.07
N LYS A 10 -5.40 2.48 -9.22
CA LYS A 10 -6.06 2.38 -10.53
C LYS A 10 -6.44 0.95 -10.87
N ASP A 11 -5.67 -0.01 -10.37
CA ASP A 11 -5.87 -1.44 -10.54
C ASP A 11 -5.48 -2.16 -9.24
N LEU A 12 -6.49 -2.44 -8.40
CA LEU A 12 -6.29 -3.18 -7.15
C LEU A 12 -5.79 -4.62 -7.37
N GLY A 13 -5.94 -5.14 -8.60
CA GLY A 13 -5.51 -6.46 -9.03
C GLY A 13 -4.15 -6.46 -9.72
N ALA A 14 -3.44 -5.34 -9.78
CA ALA A 14 -2.11 -5.27 -10.40
C ALA A 14 -1.19 -6.35 -9.84
N GLY A 15 -0.70 -7.24 -10.71
CA GLY A 15 0.14 -8.37 -10.30
C GLY A 15 -0.58 -9.40 -9.41
N ASN A 16 -1.89 -9.61 -9.60
CA ASN A 16 -2.68 -10.63 -8.89
C ASN A 16 -2.73 -10.43 -7.35
N GLY A 17 -2.56 -9.19 -6.88
CA GLY A 17 -2.51 -8.84 -5.46
C GLY A 17 -1.13 -8.94 -4.82
N GLU A 18 -0.08 -9.34 -5.56
CA GLU A 18 1.30 -9.33 -5.05
C GLU A 18 1.76 -7.92 -4.69
N VAL A 19 1.40 -6.92 -5.49
CA VAL A 19 1.79 -5.52 -5.25
C VAL A 19 1.23 -5.01 -3.93
N ARG A 20 -0.02 -5.38 -3.59
CA ARG A 20 -0.64 -5.07 -2.29
C ARG A 20 0.10 -5.75 -1.14
N LYS A 21 0.56 -6.98 -1.36
CA LYS A 21 1.27 -7.79 -0.36
C LYS A 21 2.66 -7.20 -0.07
N LEU A 22 3.42 -6.92 -1.12
CA LEU A 22 4.71 -6.23 -1.06
C LEU A 22 4.61 -4.87 -0.38
N LEU A 23 3.58 -4.08 -0.71
CA LEU A 23 3.36 -2.80 -0.05
C LEU A 23 3.08 -3.00 1.45
N GLN A 24 2.21 -3.95 1.83
CA GLN A 24 1.95 -4.25 3.24
C GLN A 24 3.20 -4.77 3.97
N GLU A 25 4.04 -5.58 3.33
CA GLU A 25 5.31 -6.04 3.88
C GLU A 25 6.29 -4.88 4.09
N ILE A 26 6.44 -3.98 3.11
CA ILE A 26 7.26 -2.77 3.24
C ILE A 26 6.74 -1.87 4.37
N LEU A 27 5.42 -1.66 4.44
CA LEU A 27 4.79 -0.86 5.49
C LEU A 27 4.95 -1.48 6.89
N SER A 28 4.96 -2.81 6.98
CA SER A 28 5.24 -3.54 8.23
C SER A 28 6.72 -3.49 8.60
N ALA A 29 7.63 -3.59 7.63
CA ALA A 29 9.07 -3.47 7.83
C ALA A 29 9.50 -2.05 8.24
N LEU A 30 8.81 -1.01 7.73
CA LEU A 30 9.02 0.39 8.12
C LEU A 30 8.58 0.71 9.55
N GLY A 31 7.76 -0.15 10.17
CA GLY A 31 7.31 0.00 11.56
C GLY A 31 6.39 1.21 11.79
N THR A 32 5.94 1.35 13.03
CA THR A 32 5.02 2.41 13.50
C THR A 32 5.67 3.80 13.61
N GLY A 33 6.99 3.90 13.44
CA GLY A 33 7.73 5.16 13.50
C GLY A 33 7.62 6.03 12.25
N ASP A 34 7.13 5.47 11.14
CA ASP A 34 7.10 6.17 9.86
C ASP A 34 5.69 6.71 9.52
N ALA A 35 5.56 8.04 9.49
CA ALA A 35 4.32 8.74 9.15
C ALA A 35 3.84 8.43 7.72
N LEU A 36 4.77 8.13 6.79
CA LEU A 36 4.41 7.68 5.45
C LEU A 36 3.66 6.35 5.52
N ALA A 37 4.14 5.42 6.34
CA ALA A 37 3.55 4.10 6.44
C ALA A 37 2.12 4.13 7.00
N ALA A 38 1.88 5.00 7.99
CA ALA A 38 0.54 5.25 8.51
C ALA A 38 -0.42 5.84 7.45
N LYS A 39 0.07 6.78 6.63
CA LYS A 39 -0.71 7.39 5.55
C LYS A 39 -1.11 6.36 4.49
N TYR A 40 -0.17 5.54 4.02
CA TYR A 40 -0.45 4.53 3.01
C TYR A 40 -1.37 3.42 3.52
N ARG A 41 -1.29 3.01 4.80
CA ARG A 41 -2.27 2.09 5.39
C ARG A 41 -3.69 2.63 5.29
N ARG A 42 -3.91 3.89 5.69
CA ARG A 42 -5.24 4.52 5.61
C ARG A 42 -5.76 4.60 4.17
N GLN A 43 -4.90 4.97 3.23
CA GLN A 43 -5.27 5.02 1.81
C GLN A 43 -5.61 3.63 1.26
N LEU A 44 -4.92 2.58 1.70
CA LEU A 44 -5.22 1.20 1.31
C LEU A 44 -6.57 0.72 1.85
N TYR A 45 -6.89 1.04 3.11
CA TYR A 45 -8.20 0.77 3.69
C TYR A 45 -9.32 1.53 2.98
N SER A 46 -9.09 2.79 2.61
CA SER A 46 -10.05 3.59 1.85
C SER A 46 -10.27 3.11 0.41
N LEU A 47 -9.42 2.23 -0.11
CA LEU A 47 -9.59 1.58 -1.42
C LEU A 47 -10.34 0.25 -1.32
N LEU A 48 -10.49 -0.29 -0.10
CA LEU A 48 -11.17 -1.57 0.17
C LEU A 48 -12.63 -1.40 0.61
N TYR A 49 -13.04 -0.17 0.92
CA TYR A 49 -14.37 0.21 1.38
C TYR A 49 -14.91 1.31 0.47
#